data_AF-A0A6J4LGW3-F1
#
_entry.id   AF-A0A6J4LGW3-F1
#
_cell.length_a   1.000
_cell.length_b   1.000
_cell.length_c   1.000
_cell.angle_alpha   90.00
_cell.angle_beta   90.00
_cell.angle_gamma   90.00
#
_symmetry.space_group_name_H-M   'P 1'
#
loop_
_entity.id
_entity.type
_entity.pdbx_description
1 polymer ?
#
loop_
_entity_poly.entity_id
_entity_poly.type
_entity_poly.pdbx_seq_one_letter_code
_entity_poly.pdbx_strand_id
1 'polypeptide(L)'
;MFALMGAVPAVASVEALGGAFARYEQDFRSYADRHWTLYGAAWETANYYDRAMIYYVWWARTGNPTYLQRAHALVLDYRRNYVERWGYGVSAHWALFDGLALHYLLTGDEASRVAVGRMADVLVASYYMDNLGSVSAEMDNRIQSRVLLGFVLADEIRAPSRTGQNWAGRAREALTKILAAQSADGAYRFRQGNQCGYNKPFMVGLLNDAMIRYFTLFERDGRILPSIKKSVDYMWTNDWRSSANAFVYLGGPCSGAPTGTAIDLNNLISTGFGFVYQQTGDPTYRTRGDQVFTGGVTGAFLAGTKQFNQEYTSSHRYLTLRQ
;
A
#
# COMPACT_ATOMS: atom_id res chain seq x y z
N MET A 1 9.04 14.65 4.95
CA MET A 1 7.65 14.36 5.37
C MET A 1 6.70 14.31 4.18
N PHE A 2 6.42 15.43 3.49
CA PHE A 2 5.49 15.44 2.34
C PHE A 2 5.89 14.50 1.21
N ALA A 3 7.20 14.30 0.99
CA ALA A 3 7.70 13.30 0.05
C ALA A 3 7.13 11.90 0.33
N LEU A 4 7.17 11.41 1.58
CA LEU A 4 6.69 10.07 1.95
C LEU A 4 5.18 9.90 1.75
N MET A 5 4.38 10.93 2.06
CA MET A 5 2.94 10.87 1.84
C MET A 5 2.57 10.90 0.35
N GLY A 6 3.47 11.42 -0.48
CA GLY A 6 3.19 11.86 -1.83
C GLY A 6 2.50 13.22 -1.82
N ALA A 7 2.17 13.72 -3.01
CA ALA A 7 1.28 14.87 -3.12
C ALA A 7 -0.07 14.55 -2.48
N VAL A 8 -0.58 15.49 -1.69
CA VAL A 8 -1.80 15.36 -0.89
C VAL A 8 -2.77 16.47 -1.29
N PRO A 9 -3.68 16.23 -2.25
CA PRO A 9 -4.54 17.28 -2.77
C PRO A 9 -5.51 17.74 -1.69
N ALA A 10 -5.77 19.05 -1.62
CA ALA A 10 -6.69 19.63 -0.65
C ALA A 10 -8.08 18.99 -0.76
N VAL A 11 -8.73 18.73 0.38
CA VAL A 11 -10.04 18.06 0.42
C VAL A 11 -11.07 18.77 -0.46
N ALA A 12 -11.19 20.09 -0.36
CA ALA A 12 -12.13 20.87 -1.17
C ALA A 12 -11.91 20.71 -2.69
N SER A 13 -10.65 20.54 -3.15
CA SER A 13 -10.34 20.32 -4.56
C SER A 13 -10.82 18.96 -5.06
N VAL A 14 -10.81 17.95 -4.19
CA VAL A 14 -11.29 16.61 -4.50
C VAL A 14 -12.81 16.55 -4.43
N GLU A 15 -13.41 17.22 -3.43
CA GLU A 15 -14.88 17.33 -3.33
C GLU A 15 -15.49 18.05 -4.54
N ALA A 16 -14.80 19.06 -5.09
CA ALA A 16 -15.24 19.78 -6.28
C ALA A 16 -15.33 18.89 -7.55
N LEU A 17 -14.70 17.72 -7.56
CA LEU A 17 -14.85 16.74 -8.64
C LEU A 17 -16.22 16.02 -8.60
N GLY A 18 -16.95 16.11 -7.49
CA GLY A 18 -18.28 15.52 -7.33
C GLY A 18 -18.29 13.99 -7.27
N GLY A 19 -19.50 13.41 -7.25
CA GLY A 19 -19.71 11.97 -7.31
C GLY A 19 -18.93 11.17 -6.27
N ALA A 20 -18.22 10.14 -6.72
CA ALA A 20 -17.40 9.29 -5.85
C ALA A 20 -16.24 10.04 -5.18
N PHE A 21 -15.70 11.10 -5.79
CA PHE A 21 -14.62 11.86 -5.17
C PHE A 21 -15.11 12.64 -3.95
N ALA A 22 -16.28 13.30 -4.04
CA ALA A 22 -16.90 13.94 -2.89
C ALA A 22 -17.29 12.93 -1.81
N ARG A 23 -17.85 11.77 -2.22
CA ARG A 23 -18.21 10.70 -1.28
C ARG A 23 -17.01 10.13 -0.54
N TYR A 24 -15.89 9.89 -1.22
CA TYR A 24 -14.65 9.42 -0.61
C TYR A 24 -14.23 10.33 0.56
N GLU A 25 -14.37 11.64 0.39
CA GLU A 25 -14.00 12.62 1.40
C GLU A 25 -14.97 12.65 2.60
N GLN A 26 -16.26 12.58 2.32
CA GLN A 26 -17.33 12.58 3.33
C GLN A 26 -17.33 11.29 4.17
N ASP A 27 -17.17 10.14 3.49
CA ASP A 27 -17.14 8.83 4.10
C ASP A 27 -15.93 8.72 5.04
N PHE A 28 -14.75 9.24 4.66
CA PHE A 28 -13.59 9.19 5.53
C PHE A 28 -13.88 9.84 6.87
N ARG A 29 -14.39 11.08 6.88
CA ARG A 29 -14.65 11.83 8.12
C ARG A 29 -15.59 11.05 9.03
N SER A 30 -16.69 10.56 8.47
CA SER A 30 -17.72 9.82 9.21
C SER A 30 -17.18 8.53 9.82
N TYR A 31 -16.46 7.72 9.02
CA TYR A 31 -15.98 6.42 9.48
C TYR A 31 -14.68 6.52 10.31
N ALA A 32 -13.84 7.53 10.09
CA ALA A 32 -12.69 7.82 10.94
C ALA A 32 -13.11 8.07 12.39
N ASP A 33 -14.13 8.91 12.60
CA ASP A 33 -14.65 9.21 13.93
C ASP A 33 -15.35 8.01 14.56
N ARG A 34 -16.11 7.24 13.78
CA ARG A 34 -16.70 5.98 14.24
C ARG A 34 -15.63 5.00 14.72
N HIS A 35 -14.61 4.74 13.91
CA HIS A 35 -13.53 3.80 14.26
C HIS A 35 -12.76 4.27 15.48
N TRP A 36 -12.46 5.56 15.58
CA TRP A 36 -11.79 6.12 16.75
C TRP A 36 -12.64 5.98 18.03
N THR A 37 -13.95 6.22 17.94
CA THR A 37 -14.87 6.08 19.08
C THR A 37 -14.93 4.64 19.58
N LEU A 38 -14.93 3.67 18.67
CA LEU A 38 -15.06 2.24 19.01
C LEU A 38 -13.75 1.61 19.50
N TYR A 39 -12.63 2.02 18.91
CA TYR A 39 -11.38 1.26 19.05
C TYR A 39 -10.19 2.10 19.54
N GLY A 40 -10.31 3.43 19.50
CA GLY A 40 -9.23 4.33 19.88
C GLY A 40 -7.93 4.05 19.12
N ALA A 41 -6.84 3.96 19.87
CA ALA A 41 -5.49 3.77 19.34
C ALA A 41 -5.02 2.30 19.31
N ALA A 42 -5.87 1.33 19.62
CA ALA A 42 -5.46 -0.07 19.76
C ALA A 42 -5.00 -0.66 18.42
N TRP A 43 -3.69 -0.93 18.29
CA TRP A 43 -3.09 -1.39 17.04
C TRP A 43 -3.68 -2.73 16.58
N GLU A 44 -4.10 -3.60 17.50
CA GLU A 44 -4.67 -4.91 17.17
C GLU A 44 -5.96 -4.79 16.36
N THR A 45 -6.72 -3.71 16.58
CA THR A 45 -7.98 -3.45 15.89
C THR A 45 -7.78 -2.61 14.63
N ALA A 46 -6.70 -1.83 14.58
CA ALA A 46 -6.28 -1.02 13.44
C ALA A 46 -5.25 -1.73 12.54
N ASN A 47 -5.03 -3.03 12.75
CA ASN A 47 -4.08 -3.84 12.00
C ASN A 47 -4.47 -3.96 10.52
N TYR A 48 -3.52 -4.41 9.71
CA TYR A 48 -3.57 -4.45 8.24
C TYR A 48 -3.76 -3.09 7.58
N TYR A 49 -2.76 -2.70 6.78
CA TYR A 49 -2.66 -1.42 6.08
C TYR A 49 -2.62 -0.23 7.06
N ASP A 50 -1.65 0.65 6.88
CA ASP A 50 -1.12 1.51 7.95
C ASP A 50 -2.10 2.65 8.33
N ARG A 51 -2.96 2.41 9.35
CA ARG A 51 -3.95 3.39 9.84
C ARG A 51 -3.32 4.69 10.30
N ALA A 52 -2.13 4.61 10.90
CA ALA A 52 -1.43 5.81 11.34
C ALA A 52 -1.04 6.69 10.15
N MET A 53 -0.47 6.09 9.09
CA MET A 53 -0.19 6.82 7.85
C MET A 53 -1.44 7.45 7.25
N ILE A 54 -2.57 6.73 7.25
CA ILE A 54 -3.85 7.27 6.79
C ILE A 54 -4.18 8.56 7.57
N TYR A 55 -4.11 8.54 8.90
CA TYR A 55 -4.39 9.75 9.69
C TYR A 55 -3.36 10.88 9.46
N TYR A 56 -2.08 10.59 9.25
CA TYR A 56 -1.11 11.62 8.87
C TYR A 56 -1.45 12.29 7.54
N VAL A 57 -1.84 11.50 6.52
CA VAL A 57 -2.29 12.02 5.22
C VAL A 57 -3.48 12.95 5.42
N TRP A 58 -4.45 12.55 6.22
CA TRP A 58 -5.65 13.34 6.45
C TRP A 58 -5.42 14.59 7.27
N TRP A 59 -4.50 14.55 8.25
CA TRP A 59 -4.00 15.74 8.90
C TRP A 59 -3.36 16.69 7.87
N ALA A 60 -2.47 16.20 7.01
CA ALA A 60 -1.81 17.02 6.01
C ALA A 60 -2.79 17.66 5.01
N ARG A 61 -3.88 16.97 4.67
CA ARG A 61 -4.92 17.45 3.73
C ARG A 61 -5.90 18.45 4.32
N THR A 62 -6.11 18.43 5.64
CA THR A 62 -7.16 19.20 6.32
C THR A 62 -6.64 20.23 7.32
N GLY A 63 -5.40 20.07 7.79
CA GLY A 63 -4.88 20.81 8.94
C GLY A 63 -5.51 20.41 10.28
N ASN A 64 -6.41 19.42 10.32
CA ASN A 64 -7.13 19.07 11.56
C ASN A 64 -6.19 18.36 12.55
N PRO A 65 -5.88 18.98 13.72
CA PRO A 65 -4.92 18.41 14.67
C PRO A 65 -5.40 17.11 15.31
N THR A 66 -6.71 16.82 15.28
CA THR A 66 -7.27 15.56 15.78
C THR A 66 -6.66 14.37 15.04
N TYR A 67 -6.52 14.44 13.71
CA TYR A 67 -5.92 13.35 12.95
C TYR A 67 -4.43 13.18 13.26
N LEU A 68 -3.70 14.26 13.52
CA LEU A 68 -2.30 14.16 13.96
C LEU A 68 -2.18 13.44 15.30
N GLN A 69 -3.01 13.80 16.28
CA GLN A 69 -3.03 13.15 17.60
C GLN A 69 -3.37 11.65 17.49
N ARG A 70 -4.38 11.32 16.67
CA ARG A 70 -4.77 9.92 16.41
C ARG A 70 -3.64 9.12 15.77
N ALA A 71 -2.96 9.70 14.77
CA ALA A 71 -1.83 9.09 14.11
C ALA A 71 -0.69 8.79 15.10
N HIS A 72 -0.29 9.77 15.92
CA HIS A 72 0.75 9.59 16.93
C HIS A 72 0.40 8.48 17.93
N ALA A 73 -0.83 8.50 18.47
CA ALA A 73 -1.27 7.49 19.42
C ALA A 73 -1.22 6.07 18.83
N LEU A 74 -1.70 5.87 17.61
CA LEU A 74 -1.67 4.58 16.91
C LEU A 74 -0.25 4.09 16.63
N VAL A 75 0.66 4.96 16.18
CA VAL A 75 2.05 4.55 15.93
C VAL A 75 2.73 4.13 17.21
N LEU A 76 2.55 4.90 18.30
CA LEU A 76 3.17 4.58 19.58
C LEU A 76 2.63 3.28 20.18
N ASP A 77 1.32 3.05 20.06
CA ASP A 77 0.69 1.80 20.48
C ASP A 77 1.23 0.60 19.68
N TYR A 78 1.21 0.68 18.34
CA TYR A 78 1.78 -0.33 17.45
C TYR A 78 3.27 -0.59 17.76
N ARG A 79 4.07 0.47 17.92
CA ARG A 79 5.50 0.32 18.19
C ARG A 79 5.75 -0.40 19.50
N ARG A 80 5.09 0.02 20.59
CA ARG A 80 5.36 -0.51 21.93
C ARG A 80 4.76 -1.90 22.13
N ASN A 81 3.51 -2.08 21.71
CA ASN A 81 2.73 -3.28 22.04
C ASN A 81 2.88 -4.42 21.01
N TYR A 82 3.37 -4.13 19.81
CA TYR A 82 3.70 -5.13 18.81
C TYR A 82 5.20 -5.19 18.51
N VAL A 83 5.76 -4.10 17.96
CA VAL A 83 7.12 -4.14 17.39
C VAL A 83 8.16 -4.38 18.48
N GLU A 84 8.22 -3.56 19.52
CA GLU A 84 9.20 -3.66 20.61
C GLU A 84 8.93 -4.90 21.47
N ARG A 85 7.65 -5.16 21.80
CA ARG A 85 7.23 -6.32 22.60
C ARG A 85 7.68 -7.65 22.00
N TRP A 86 7.64 -7.80 20.68
CA TRP A 86 8.07 -9.02 19.98
C TRP A 86 9.51 -8.94 19.45
N GLY A 87 10.35 -8.08 20.04
CA GLY A 87 11.76 -8.01 19.70
C GLY A 87 12.02 -7.61 18.24
N TYR A 88 11.15 -6.78 17.68
CA TYR A 88 11.13 -6.31 16.29
C TYR A 88 10.82 -7.40 15.24
N GLY A 89 10.48 -8.62 15.68
CA GLY A 89 10.03 -9.71 14.84
C GLY A 89 8.63 -9.47 14.28
N VAL A 90 8.55 -8.75 13.16
CA VAL A 90 7.28 -8.43 12.50
C VAL A 90 6.96 -9.43 11.40
N SER A 91 5.69 -9.84 11.32
CA SER A 91 5.18 -10.49 10.11
C SER A 91 5.14 -9.46 8.98
N ALA A 92 5.55 -9.83 7.77
CA ALA A 92 5.41 -8.95 6.60
C ALA A 92 3.96 -8.46 6.41
N HIS A 93 2.97 -9.26 6.79
CA HIS A 93 1.54 -8.90 6.72
C HIS A 93 1.14 -7.73 7.63
N TRP A 94 1.88 -7.52 8.72
CA TRP A 94 1.63 -6.49 9.73
C TRP A 94 2.77 -5.47 9.81
N ALA A 95 3.68 -5.43 8.83
CA ALA A 95 4.77 -4.47 8.81
C ALA A 95 4.28 -3.07 8.38
N LEU A 96 3.91 -2.24 9.37
CA LEU A 96 3.39 -0.88 9.20
C LEU A 96 4.54 0.15 9.23
N PHE A 97 5.28 0.25 8.12
CA PHE A 97 6.49 1.09 8.03
C PHE A 97 6.19 2.60 7.90
N ASP A 98 5.18 2.99 7.13
CA ASP A 98 4.92 4.39 6.80
C ASP A 98 4.61 5.22 8.05
N GLY A 99 3.77 4.69 8.95
CA GLY A 99 3.38 5.35 10.20
C GLY A 99 4.59 5.61 11.09
N LEU A 100 5.47 4.62 11.25
CA LEU A 100 6.72 4.78 12.02
C LEU A 100 7.66 5.81 11.38
N ALA A 101 7.86 5.73 10.06
CA ALA A 101 8.72 6.67 9.34
C ALA A 101 8.18 8.11 9.43
N LEU A 102 6.88 8.30 9.22
CA LEU A 102 6.23 9.61 9.36
C LEU A 102 6.28 10.13 10.80
N HIS A 103 6.08 9.28 11.79
CA HIS A 103 6.20 9.65 13.20
C HIS A 103 7.59 10.20 13.51
N TYR A 104 8.66 9.52 13.08
CA TYR A 104 10.02 10.02 13.24
C TYR A 104 10.21 11.37 12.57
N LEU A 105 9.82 11.51 11.30
CA LEU A 105 9.99 12.76 10.56
C LEU A 105 9.22 13.94 11.16
N LEU A 106 8.12 13.69 11.84
CA LEU A 106 7.27 14.71 12.47
C LEU A 106 7.72 15.10 13.87
N THR A 107 8.30 14.16 14.63
CA THR A 107 8.54 14.33 16.07
C THR A 107 10.01 14.32 16.46
N GLY A 108 10.88 13.80 15.58
CA GLY A 108 12.26 13.46 15.92
C GLY A 108 12.40 12.24 16.83
N ASP A 109 11.33 11.46 17.07
CA ASP A 109 11.38 10.26 17.90
C ASP A 109 12.24 9.17 17.25
N GLU A 110 13.48 9.10 17.72
CA GLU A 110 14.51 8.19 17.26
C GLU A 110 14.13 6.71 17.43
N ALA A 111 13.29 6.36 18.42
CA ALA A 111 12.83 4.98 18.58
C ALA A 111 11.95 4.53 17.41
N SER A 112 11.19 5.44 16.79
CA SER A 112 10.48 5.12 15.55
C SER A 112 11.42 4.91 14.36
N ARG A 113 12.49 5.70 14.23
CA ARG A 113 13.51 5.49 13.19
C ARG A 113 14.21 4.15 13.37
N VAL A 114 14.62 3.83 14.60
CA VAL A 114 15.24 2.54 14.95
C VAL A 114 14.28 1.37 14.67
N ALA A 115 12.99 1.51 14.98
CA ALA A 115 12.00 0.47 14.71
C ALA A 115 11.88 0.15 13.22
N VAL A 116 11.86 1.18 12.34
CA VAL A 116 11.87 0.98 10.87
C VAL A 116 13.09 0.15 10.44
N GLY A 117 14.29 0.52 10.90
CA GLY A 117 15.52 -0.18 10.54
C GLY A 117 15.56 -1.63 11.03
N ARG A 118 15.12 -1.88 12.27
CA ARG A 118 15.07 -3.24 12.84
C ARG A 118 14.01 -4.13 12.20
N MET A 119 12.86 -3.56 11.83
CA MET A 119 11.86 -4.29 11.05
C MET A 119 12.39 -4.61 9.65
N ALA A 120 13.13 -3.69 9.02
CA ALA A 120 13.77 -3.93 7.73
C ALA A 120 14.86 -5.02 7.82
N ASP A 121 15.65 -5.06 8.90
CA ASP A 121 16.63 -6.13 9.14
C ASP A 121 15.96 -7.53 9.12
N VAL A 122 14.76 -7.69 9.69
CA VAL A 122 14.02 -8.96 9.65
C VAL A 122 13.70 -9.38 8.22
N LEU A 123 13.40 -8.41 7.34
CA LEU A 123 13.06 -8.67 5.93
C LEU A 123 14.29 -8.96 5.05
N VAL A 124 15.51 -8.83 5.58
CA VAL A 124 16.74 -9.27 4.90
C VAL A 124 16.98 -10.78 5.03
N ALA A 125 16.32 -11.44 5.99
CA ALA A 125 16.51 -12.88 6.22
C ALA A 125 16.34 -13.70 4.92
N SER A 126 17.12 -14.77 4.78
CA SER A 126 17.10 -15.67 3.61
C SER A 126 15.70 -16.08 3.19
N TYR A 127 14.81 -16.36 4.15
CA TYR A 127 13.41 -16.66 3.87
C TYR A 127 12.73 -15.63 2.95
N TYR A 128 12.98 -14.33 3.15
CA TYR A 128 12.41 -13.28 2.32
C TYR A 128 13.23 -13.06 1.06
N MET A 129 14.53 -12.78 1.19
CA MET A 129 15.36 -12.34 0.06
C MET A 129 15.66 -13.43 -0.96
N ASP A 130 15.77 -14.70 -0.55
CA ASP A 130 16.03 -15.79 -1.48
C ASP A 130 14.75 -16.19 -2.24
N ASN A 131 13.59 -16.02 -1.61
CA ASN A 131 12.28 -16.38 -2.17
C ASN A 131 11.56 -15.24 -2.89
N LEU A 132 12.05 -14.00 -2.79
CA LEU A 132 11.31 -12.80 -3.22
C LEU A 132 10.88 -12.84 -4.70
N GLY A 133 11.70 -13.44 -5.57
CA GLY A 133 11.40 -13.63 -6.99
C GLY A 133 10.83 -15.01 -7.36
N SER A 134 10.70 -15.93 -6.40
CA SER A 134 10.33 -17.32 -6.65
C SER A 134 8.81 -17.51 -6.59
N VAL A 135 8.19 -17.70 -7.75
CA VAL A 135 6.74 -17.97 -7.84
C VAL A 135 6.33 -19.32 -7.23
N SER A 136 7.29 -20.20 -6.94
CA SER A 136 7.05 -21.50 -6.29
C SER A 136 7.21 -21.48 -4.77
N ALA A 137 7.74 -20.39 -4.21
CA ALA A 137 7.90 -20.21 -2.76
C ALA A 137 6.62 -19.68 -2.09
N GLU A 138 6.57 -19.74 -0.76
CA GLU A 138 5.51 -19.12 0.05
C GLU A 138 5.69 -17.60 0.09
N MET A 139 5.42 -16.99 -1.06
CA MET A 139 5.57 -15.57 -1.30
C MET A 139 4.33 -15.04 -2.02
N ASP A 140 4.06 -13.76 -1.87
CA ASP A 140 3.00 -13.06 -2.61
C ASP A 140 3.39 -11.60 -2.86
N ASN A 141 2.62 -10.90 -3.68
CA ASN A 141 2.90 -9.50 -4.01
C ASN A 141 2.72 -8.55 -2.81
N ARG A 142 1.97 -8.93 -1.78
CA ARG A 142 1.87 -8.15 -0.53
C ARG A 142 3.18 -8.25 0.25
N ILE A 143 3.78 -9.43 0.37
CA ILE A 143 5.09 -9.59 1.03
C ILE A 143 6.16 -8.86 0.21
N GLN A 144 6.17 -9.02 -1.12
CA GLN A 144 7.08 -8.28 -2.00
C GLN A 144 6.98 -6.76 -1.79
N SER A 145 5.75 -6.23 -1.73
CA SER A 145 5.47 -4.82 -1.44
C SER A 145 6.11 -4.37 -0.11
N ARG A 146 5.99 -5.18 0.94
CA ARG A 146 6.48 -4.87 2.29
C ARG A 146 8.00 -4.93 2.39
N VAL A 147 8.63 -5.88 1.73
CA VAL A 147 10.10 -5.98 1.62
C VAL A 147 10.66 -4.75 0.90
N LEU A 148 10.13 -4.43 -0.28
CA LEU A 148 10.59 -3.28 -1.07
C LEU A 148 10.40 -1.97 -0.31
N LEU A 149 9.18 -1.73 0.20
CA LEU A 149 8.84 -0.50 0.91
C LEU A 149 9.64 -0.35 2.21
N GLY A 150 9.89 -1.45 2.93
CA GLY A 150 10.71 -1.44 4.15
C GLY A 150 12.13 -0.93 3.87
N PHE A 151 12.78 -1.41 2.81
CA PHE A 151 14.12 -0.94 2.44
C PHE A 151 14.12 0.50 1.92
N VAL A 152 13.15 0.88 1.08
CA VAL A 152 13.02 2.26 0.58
C VAL A 152 12.84 3.24 1.75
N LEU A 153 11.96 2.93 2.70
CA LEU A 153 11.71 3.82 3.83
C LEU A 153 12.87 3.84 4.83
N ALA A 154 13.52 2.70 5.07
CA ALA A 154 14.71 2.65 5.91
C ALA A 154 15.85 3.49 5.33
N ASP A 155 16.04 3.47 4.01
CA ASP A 155 17.02 4.32 3.34
C ASP A 155 16.64 5.81 3.44
N GLU A 156 15.40 6.14 3.08
CA GLU A 156 14.86 7.51 3.04
C GLU A 156 15.03 8.26 4.37
N ILE A 157 14.74 7.60 5.50
CA ILE A 157 14.89 8.20 6.82
C ILE A 157 16.28 7.94 7.45
N ARG A 158 17.18 7.29 6.70
CA ARG A 158 18.50 6.82 7.16
C ARG A 158 18.40 5.98 8.42
N ALA A 159 17.43 5.08 8.53
CA ALA A 159 17.24 4.23 9.69
C ALA A 159 18.49 3.39 9.98
N PRO A 160 18.90 3.22 11.25
CA PRO A 160 20.05 2.40 11.56
C PRO A 160 19.72 0.91 11.35
N SER A 161 20.64 0.16 10.74
CA SER A 161 20.59 -1.30 10.72
C SER A 161 21.33 -1.86 11.93
N ARG A 162 20.72 -2.83 12.62
CA ARG A 162 21.40 -3.64 13.65
C ARG A 162 22.44 -4.56 13.04
N THR A 163 22.24 -4.99 11.79
CA THR A 163 23.12 -5.96 11.11
C THR A 163 24.03 -5.33 10.06
N GLY A 164 24.13 -4.00 10.03
CA GLY A 164 25.02 -3.27 9.11
C GLY A 164 24.56 -3.27 7.64
N GLN A 165 23.25 -3.43 7.39
CA GLN A 165 22.69 -3.46 6.04
C GLN A 165 22.83 -2.11 5.32
N ASN A 166 23.12 -2.19 4.02
CA ASN A 166 23.00 -1.09 3.09
C ASN A 166 21.58 -1.09 2.50
N TRP A 167 20.70 -0.22 2.99
CA TRP A 167 19.29 -0.17 2.59
C TRP A 167 19.09 0.15 1.11
N ALA A 168 19.81 1.14 0.58
CA ALA A 168 19.82 1.42 -0.86
C ALA A 168 20.21 0.20 -1.71
N GLY A 169 21.22 -0.56 -1.28
CA GLY A 169 21.63 -1.81 -1.94
C GLY A 169 20.52 -2.86 -1.90
N ARG A 170 19.88 -3.04 -0.74
CA ARG A 170 18.77 -3.99 -0.55
C ARG A 170 17.52 -3.60 -1.34
N ALA A 171 17.21 -2.32 -1.47
CA ALA A 171 16.10 -1.85 -2.28
C ALA A 171 16.29 -2.21 -3.77
N ARG A 172 17.49 -1.99 -4.33
CA ARG A 172 17.82 -2.36 -5.74
C ARG A 172 17.78 -3.87 -5.97
N GLU A 173 18.33 -4.64 -5.03
CA GLU A 173 18.31 -6.10 -5.07
C GLU A 173 16.86 -6.62 -5.04
N ALA A 174 16.05 -6.11 -4.11
CA ALA A 174 14.65 -6.48 -3.97
C ALA A 174 13.86 -6.17 -5.24
N LEU A 175 13.98 -4.96 -5.80
CA LEU A 175 13.30 -4.60 -7.04
C LEU A 175 13.66 -5.56 -8.18
N THR A 176 14.95 -5.90 -8.35
CA THR A 176 15.39 -6.82 -9.40
C THR A 176 14.77 -8.21 -9.24
N LYS A 177 14.73 -8.75 -8.02
CA LYS A 177 14.11 -10.05 -7.73
C LYS A 177 12.59 -10.02 -7.94
N ILE A 178 11.93 -8.95 -7.52
CA ILE A 178 10.49 -8.75 -7.69
C ILE A 178 10.12 -8.73 -9.17
N LEU A 179 10.84 -7.96 -9.99
CA LEU A 179 10.58 -7.86 -11.42
C LEU A 179 10.76 -9.20 -12.14
N ALA A 180 11.69 -10.05 -11.68
CA ALA A 180 11.89 -11.39 -12.23
C ALA A 180 10.71 -12.34 -11.98
N ALA A 181 9.82 -12.06 -11.00
CA ALA A 181 8.62 -12.85 -10.76
C ALA A 181 7.46 -12.52 -11.71
N GLN A 182 7.54 -11.42 -12.47
CA GLN A 182 6.47 -11.03 -13.39
C GLN A 182 6.50 -11.94 -14.63
N SER A 183 5.35 -12.52 -14.96
CA SER A 183 5.17 -13.26 -16.22
C SER A 183 5.26 -12.32 -17.43
N ALA A 184 5.57 -12.87 -18.60
CA ALA A 184 5.74 -12.08 -19.83
C ALA A 184 4.49 -11.23 -20.19
N ASP A 185 3.30 -11.72 -19.84
CA ASP A 185 2.00 -11.07 -20.05
C ASP A 185 1.61 -10.06 -18.97
N GLY A 186 2.47 -9.84 -17.96
CA GLY A 186 2.29 -8.81 -16.93
C GLY A 186 1.73 -9.31 -15.59
N ALA A 187 1.25 -10.55 -15.52
CA ALA A 187 0.70 -11.11 -14.28
C ALA A 187 1.77 -11.59 -13.30
N TYR A 188 1.40 -11.66 -12.02
CA TYR A 188 2.19 -12.31 -10.97
C TYR A 188 1.44 -13.55 -10.49
N ARG A 189 2.07 -14.72 -10.59
CA ARG A 189 1.40 -16.04 -10.45
C ARG A 189 2.08 -16.94 -9.44
N PHE A 190 1.98 -16.56 -8.17
CA PHE A 190 2.50 -17.38 -7.07
C PHE A 190 1.66 -18.64 -6.88
N ARG A 191 2.33 -19.78 -6.66
CA ARG A 191 1.71 -21.11 -6.61
C ARG A 191 1.28 -21.54 -5.22
N GLN A 192 1.98 -21.06 -4.19
CA GLN A 192 1.74 -21.45 -2.80
C GLN A 192 0.54 -20.73 -2.19
N GLY A 193 0.04 -21.30 -1.09
CA GLY A 193 -1.12 -20.78 -0.38
C GLY A 193 -2.38 -20.78 -1.25
N ASN A 194 -3.25 -19.81 -1.03
CA ASN A 194 -4.54 -19.71 -1.74
C ASN A 194 -4.45 -18.87 -3.04
N GLN A 195 -3.37 -19.04 -3.79
CA GLN A 195 -3.17 -18.37 -5.09
C GLN A 195 -3.22 -19.36 -6.27
N CYS A 196 -2.77 -20.60 -6.09
CA CYS A 196 -2.82 -21.66 -7.11
C CYS A 196 -2.27 -21.26 -8.49
N GLY A 197 -1.32 -20.32 -8.57
CA GLY A 197 -0.76 -19.84 -9.84
C GLY A 197 -1.65 -18.83 -10.58
N TYR A 198 -2.67 -18.27 -9.93
CA TYR A 198 -3.51 -17.21 -10.50
C TYR A 198 -3.08 -15.83 -9.99
N ASN A 199 -3.43 -14.81 -10.78
CA ASN A 199 -3.18 -13.42 -10.43
C ASN A 199 -4.13 -12.97 -9.32
N LYS A 200 -3.61 -12.20 -8.35
CA LYS A 200 -4.41 -11.66 -7.23
C LYS A 200 -4.40 -10.13 -7.28
N PRO A 201 -5.39 -9.49 -7.95
CA PRO A 201 -5.29 -8.10 -8.38
C PRO A 201 -4.92 -7.09 -7.29
N PHE A 202 -5.55 -7.21 -6.12
CA PHE A 202 -5.28 -6.26 -5.03
C PHE A 202 -3.86 -6.38 -4.47
N MET A 203 -3.25 -7.56 -4.52
CA MET A 203 -1.86 -7.72 -4.07
C MET A 203 -0.89 -7.13 -5.09
N VAL A 204 -1.19 -7.27 -6.38
CA VAL A 204 -0.46 -6.58 -7.45
C VAL A 204 -0.59 -5.06 -7.29
N GLY A 205 -1.77 -4.55 -6.93
CA GLY A 205 -1.99 -3.14 -6.61
C GLY A 205 -1.08 -2.63 -5.48
N LEU A 206 -0.96 -3.38 -4.38
CA LEU A 206 -0.04 -3.07 -3.27
C LEU A 206 1.44 -3.04 -3.71
N LEU A 207 1.82 -3.96 -4.60
CA LEU A 207 3.16 -3.98 -5.17
C LEU A 207 3.40 -2.78 -6.08
N ASN A 208 2.42 -2.42 -6.91
CA ASN A 208 2.50 -1.25 -7.76
C ASN A 208 2.68 0.02 -6.92
N ASP A 209 1.93 0.20 -5.81
CA ASP A 209 2.14 1.32 -4.89
C ASP A 209 3.57 1.34 -4.33
N ALA A 210 4.12 0.19 -3.89
CA ALA A 210 5.50 0.12 -3.40
C ALA A 210 6.55 0.43 -4.49
N MET A 211 6.35 -0.02 -5.74
CA MET A 211 7.23 0.31 -6.86
C MET A 211 7.13 1.79 -7.24
N ILE A 212 5.94 2.39 -7.20
CA ILE A 212 5.77 3.84 -7.37
C ILE A 212 6.53 4.58 -6.27
N ARG A 213 6.44 4.12 -5.01
CA ARG A 213 7.17 4.72 -3.89
C ARG A 213 8.68 4.62 -4.07
N TYR A 214 9.19 3.48 -4.55
CA TYR A 214 10.60 3.35 -4.96
C TYR A 214 10.95 4.40 -6.03
N PHE A 215 10.14 4.50 -7.09
CA PHE A 215 10.37 5.44 -8.20
C PHE A 215 10.39 6.90 -7.75
N THR A 216 9.52 7.27 -6.82
CA THR A 216 9.34 8.66 -6.39
C THR A 216 10.28 9.08 -5.26
N LEU A 217 10.65 8.17 -4.37
CA LEU A 217 11.45 8.49 -3.17
C LEU A 217 12.93 8.14 -3.33
N PHE A 218 13.25 7.10 -4.09
CA PHE A 218 14.59 6.52 -4.07
C PHE A 218 15.29 6.65 -5.43
N GLU A 219 14.81 5.93 -6.45
CA GLU A 219 15.47 5.90 -7.75
C GLU A 219 14.44 5.74 -8.86
N ARG A 220 14.52 6.60 -9.89
CA ARG A 220 13.65 6.55 -11.07
C ARG A 220 14.07 5.43 -12.02
N ASP A 221 13.96 4.18 -11.56
CA ASP A 221 14.33 3.00 -12.33
C ASP A 221 13.38 2.80 -13.53
N GLY A 222 13.95 2.84 -14.74
CA GLY A 222 13.20 2.75 -16.00
C GLY A 222 12.46 1.42 -16.21
N ARG A 223 12.72 0.39 -15.41
CA ARG A 223 12.03 -0.91 -15.48
C ARG A 223 10.64 -0.86 -14.83
N ILE A 224 10.38 0.11 -13.94
CA ILE A 224 9.15 0.19 -13.15
C ILE A 224 7.93 0.51 -14.03
N LEU A 225 8.03 1.53 -14.90
CA LEU A 225 6.89 1.93 -15.75
C LEU A 225 6.41 0.79 -16.67
N PRO A 226 7.29 0.12 -17.45
CA PRO A 226 6.87 -1.02 -18.26
C PRO A 226 6.23 -2.16 -17.43
N SER A 227 6.77 -2.44 -16.23
CA SER A 227 6.25 -3.49 -15.37
C SER A 227 4.85 -3.17 -14.82
N ILE A 228 4.65 -1.96 -14.27
CA ILE A 228 3.35 -1.50 -13.77
C ILE A 228 2.35 -1.49 -14.92
N LYS A 229 2.70 -0.92 -16.08
CA LYS A 229 1.83 -0.85 -17.25
C LYS A 229 1.33 -2.24 -17.66
N LYS A 230 2.24 -3.21 -17.81
CA LYS A 230 1.86 -4.61 -18.13
C LYS A 230 0.92 -5.20 -17.09
N SER A 231 1.16 -4.95 -15.80
CA SER A 231 0.33 -5.48 -14.73
C SER A 231 -1.09 -4.92 -14.75
N VAL A 232 -1.27 -3.60 -14.95
CA VAL A 232 -2.60 -2.98 -15.00
C VAL A 232 -3.34 -3.33 -16.28
N ASP A 233 -2.63 -3.50 -17.40
CA ASP A 233 -3.19 -3.99 -18.65
C ASP A 233 -3.70 -5.44 -18.53
N TYR A 234 -2.91 -6.31 -17.87
CA TYR A 234 -3.33 -7.68 -17.57
C TYR A 234 -4.57 -7.71 -16.68
N MET A 235 -4.54 -7.00 -15.55
CA MET A 235 -5.67 -6.97 -14.60
C MET A 235 -6.93 -6.42 -15.27
N TRP A 236 -6.81 -5.35 -16.06
CA TRP A 236 -7.95 -4.79 -16.79
C TRP A 236 -8.58 -5.79 -17.75
N THR A 237 -7.76 -6.57 -18.45
CA THR A 237 -8.21 -7.51 -19.48
C THR A 237 -8.79 -8.78 -18.86
N ASN A 238 -8.20 -9.30 -17.79
CA ASN A 238 -8.49 -10.64 -17.28
C ASN A 238 -9.28 -10.65 -15.97
N ASP A 239 -9.05 -9.66 -15.11
CA ASP A 239 -9.52 -9.68 -13.72
C ASP A 239 -10.65 -8.67 -13.45
N TRP A 240 -10.79 -7.63 -14.28
CA TRP A 240 -11.87 -6.65 -14.15
C TRP A 240 -13.23 -7.24 -14.57
N ARG A 241 -14.29 -6.87 -13.84
CA ARG A 241 -15.68 -7.21 -14.14
C ARG A 241 -16.49 -5.93 -14.23
N SER A 242 -16.74 -5.47 -15.46
CA SER A 242 -17.44 -4.21 -15.73
C SER A 242 -18.84 -4.15 -15.12
N SER A 243 -19.58 -5.27 -15.11
CA SER A 243 -20.90 -5.36 -14.51
C SER A 243 -20.91 -5.12 -13.00
N ALA A 244 -19.78 -5.32 -12.32
CA ALA A 244 -19.63 -5.13 -10.89
C ALA A 244 -18.77 -3.90 -10.53
N ASN A 245 -18.19 -3.21 -11.52
CA ASN A 245 -17.16 -2.19 -11.33
C ASN A 245 -16.07 -2.64 -10.33
N ALA A 246 -15.62 -3.89 -10.44
CA ALA A 246 -14.69 -4.47 -9.49
C ALA A 246 -13.76 -5.49 -10.13
N PHE A 247 -12.58 -5.65 -9.54
CA PHE A 247 -11.71 -6.79 -9.83
C PHE A 247 -12.17 -8.03 -9.08
N VAL A 248 -11.91 -9.21 -9.63
CA VAL A 248 -12.01 -10.48 -8.90
C VAL A 248 -11.00 -10.53 -7.75
N TYR A 249 -11.32 -11.28 -6.70
CA TYR A 249 -10.38 -11.54 -5.61
C TYR A 249 -9.16 -12.33 -6.09
N LEU A 250 -9.38 -13.31 -6.98
CA LEU A 250 -8.38 -14.17 -7.60
C LEU A 250 -8.79 -14.48 -9.05
N GLY A 251 -7.84 -14.45 -9.98
CA GLY A 251 -8.09 -14.62 -11.42
C GLY A 251 -8.56 -16.02 -11.86
N GLY A 252 -8.64 -16.98 -10.94
CA GLY A 252 -9.09 -18.34 -11.22
C GLY A 252 -9.42 -19.13 -9.95
N PRO A 253 -9.92 -20.38 -10.09
CA PRO A 253 -10.35 -21.19 -8.96
C PRO A 253 -9.16 -21.69 -8.13
N CYS A 254 -9.26 -21.55 -6.80
CA CYS A 254 -8.26 -22.08 -5.87
C CYS A 254 -8.94 -22.44 -4.55
N SER A 255 -8.60 -23.60 -3.97
CA SER A 255 -9.15 -24.02 -2.68
C SER A 255 -8.81 -23.00 -1.59
N GLY A 256 -9.80 -22.61 -0.79
CA GLY A 256 -9.61 -21.61 0.27
C GLY A 256 -9.44 -20.16 -0.23
N ALA A 257 -9.70 -19.87 -1.51
CA ALA A 257 -9.76 -18.52 -2.04
C ALA A 257 -11.14 -18.19 -2.61
N PRO A 258 -11.74 -17.03 -2.25
CA PRO A 258 -12.86 -16.49 -2.99
C PRO A 258 -12.50 -16.25 -4.47
N THR A 259 -13.45 -16.51 -5.37
CA THR A 259 -13.30 -16.26 -6.81
C THR A 259 -14.19 -15.13 -7.32
N GLY A 260 -15.09 -14.62 -6.46
CA GLY A 260 -15.97 -13.50 -6.76
C GLY A 260 -15.24 -12.16 -6.82
N THR A 261 -15.98 -11.11 -7.18
CA THR A 261 -15.50 -9.73 -7.16
C THR A 261 -15.23 -9.25 -5.74
N ALA A 262 -14.17 -8.45 -5.56
CA ALA A 262 -13.76 -7.90 -4.28
C ALA A 262 -13.68 -6.37 -4.37
N ILE A 263 -14.85 -5.72 -4.44
CA ILE A 263 -14.99 -4.29 -4.68
C ILE A 263 -14.26 -3.42 -3.63
N ASP A 264 -14.27 -3.85 -2.36
CA ASP A 264 -13.54 -3.21 -1.24
C ASP A 264 -12.02 -3.09 -1.48
N LEU A 265 -11.47 -3.86 -2.42
CA LEU A 265 -10.04 -3.91 -2.70
C LEU A 265 -9.62 -3.07 -3.90
N ASN A 266 -10.57 -2.50 -4.64
CA ASN A 266 -10.29 -1.70 -5.84
C ASN A 266 -9.32 -0.55 -5.55
N ASN A 267 -9.45 0.10 -4.38
CA ASN A 267 -8.66 1.27 -4.03
C ASN A 267 -7.25 0.96 -3.50
N LEU A 268 -6.90 -0.32 -3.42
CA LEU A 268 -5.51 -0.79 -3.38
C LEU A 268 -4.85 -0.85 -4.78
N ILE A 269 -5.61 -0.70 -5.86
CA ILE A 269 -5.19 -0.97 -7.25
C ILE A 269 -5.10 0.33 -8.08
N SER A 270 -5.96 1.30 -7.81
CA SER A 270 -6.15 2.52 -8.63
C SER A 270 -4.85 3.31 -8.87
N THR A 271 -3.91 3.31 -7.92
CA THR A 271 -2.62 4.03 -8.03
C THR A 271 -1.78 3.59 -9.22
N GLY A 272 -1.81 2.31 -9.60
CA GLY A 272 -1.10 1.82 -10.79
C GLY A 272 -1.60 2.46 -12.08
N PHE A 273 -2.92 2.62 -12.22
CA PHE A 273 -3.52 3.29 -13.37
C PHE A 273 -3.16 4.78 -13.40
N GLY A 274 -3.26 5.46 -12.26
CA GLY A 274 -2.86 6.87 -12.15
C GLY A 274 -1.39 7.08 -12.53
N PHE A 275 -0.49 6.23 -12.02
CA PHE A 275 0.94 6.34 -12.35
C PHE A 275 1.20 6.19 -13.85
N VAL A 276 0.60 5.19 -14.51
CA VAL A 276 0.79 5.02 -15.96
C VAL A 276 0.25 6.24 -16.72
N TYR A 277 -0.91 6.78 -16.32
CA TYR A 277 -1.42 8.02 -16.91
C TYR A 277 -0.41 9.17 -16.75
N GLN A 278 0.04 9.44 -15.54
CA GLN A 278 0.98 10.52 -15.27
C GLN A 278 2.29 10.41 -16.07
N GLN A 279 2.80 9.19 -16.25
CA GLN A 279 4.05 8.96 -16.98
C GLN A 279 3.90 9.01 -18.51
N THR A 280 2.71 8.77 -19.05
CA THR A 280 2.50 8.58 -20.50
C THR A 280 1.58 9.62 -21.14
N GLY A 281 0.74 10.28 -20.36
CA GLY A 281 -0.34 11.14 -20.84
C GLY A 281 -1.52 10.39 -21.45
N ASP A 282 -1.54 9.06 -21.50
CA ASP A 282 -2.62 8.29 -22.14
C ASP A 282 -3.91 8.31 -21.28
N PRO A 283 -4.96 9.03 -21.72
CA PRO A 283 -6.18 9.24 -20.94
C PRO A 283 -6.98 7.95 -20.69
N THR A 284 -6.66 6.86 -21.39
CA THR A 284 -7.25 5.53 -21.16
C THR A 284 -6.99 5.09 -19.72
N TYR A 285 -5.78 5.28 -19.21
CA TYR A 285 -5.42 4.86 -17.85
C TYR A 285 -6.09 5.73 -16.79
N ARG A 286 -6.25 7.04 -17.04
CA ARG A 286 -7.04 7.91 -16.16
C ARG A 286 -8.49 7.43 -16.08
N THR A 287 -9.12 7.20 -17.24
CA THR A 287 -10.53 6.76 -17.33
C THR A 287 -10.76 5.44 -16.60
N ARG A 288 -9.88 4.46 -16.82
CA ARG A 288 -9.93 3.15 -16.14
C ARG A 288 -9.69 3.31 -14.64
N GLY A 289 -8.71 4.11 -14.25
CA GLY A 289 -8.46 4.42 -12.84
C GLY A 289 -9.66 5.06 -12.15
N ASP A 290 -10.37 5.96 -12.83
CA ASP A 290 -11.55 6.65 -12.29
C ASP A 290 -12.70 5.65 -12.07
N GLN A 291 -12.85 4.66 -12.96
CA GLN A 291 -13.81 3.56 -12.80
C GLN A 291 -13.45 2.66 -11.62
N VAL A 292 -12.17 2.27 -11.49
CA VAL A 292 -11.69 1.47 -10.36
C VAL A 292 -11.91 2.21 -9.04
N PHE A 293 -11.51 3.48 -8.98
CA PHE A 293 -11.67 4.34 -7.81
C PHE A 293 -13.14 4.51 -7.42
N THR A 294 -14.00 4.83 -8.39
CA THR A 294 -15.44 4.96 -8.19
C THR A 294 -16.06 3.66 -7.68
N GLY A 295 -15.68 2.51 -8.23
CA GLY A 295 -16.14 1.21 -7.75
C GLY A 295 -15.77 0.98 -6.28
N GLY A 296 -14.51 1.26 -5.92
CA GLY A 296 -14.02 1.16 -4.54
C GLY A 296 -14.82 2.02 -3.57
N VAL A 297 -14.97 3.31 -3.86
CA VAL A 297 -15.72 4.23 -2.98
C VAL A 297 -17.17 3.83 -2.85
N THR A 298 -17.81 3.49 -3.97
CA THR A 298 -19.26 3.26 -3.96
C THR A 298 -19.65 1.94 -3.30
N GLY A 299 -18.80 0.93 -3.43
CA GLY A 299 -18.99 -0.42 -2.89
C GLY A 299 -18.30 -0.71 -1.56
N ALA A 300 -17.53 0.22 -0.99
CA ALA A 300 -16.75 -0.03 0.22
C ALA A 300 -17.61 -0.29 1.48
N PHE A 301 -17.29 -1.36 2.22
CA PHE A 301 -17.79 -1.66 3.56
C PHE A 301 -16.94 -1.00 4.65
N LEU A 302 -17.15 0.31 4.85
CA LEU A 302 -16.29 1.11 5.73
C LEU A 302 -16.52 0.91 7.23
N ALA A 303 -17.57 0.20 7.64
CA ALA A 303 -17.80 -0.16 9.04
C ALA A 303 -16.78 -1.18 9.57
N GLY A 304 -16.15 -1.97 8.69
CA GLY A 304 -15.04 -2.86 9.06
C GLY A 304 -13.71 -2.10 9.16
N THR A 305 -12.91 -2.40 10.19
CA THR A 305 -11.62 -1.71 10.40
C THR A 305 -10.66 -1.97 9.25
N LYS A 306 -10.51 -3.24 8.86
CA LYS A 306 -9.66 -3.64 7.73
C LYS A 306 -10.09 -3.01 6.40
N GLN A 307 -11.38 -3.02 6.09
CA GLN A 307 -11.91 -2.49 4.84
C GLN A 307 -11.75 -0.97 4.74
N PHE A 308 -11.97 -0.25 5.84
CA PHE A 308 -11.63 1.17 5.89
C PHE A 308 -10.14 1.39 5.58
N ASN A 309 -9.25 0.59 6.18
CA ASN A 309 -7.83 0.68 5.91
C ASN A 309 -7.49 0.42 4.44
N GLN A 310 -8.16 -0.54 3.81
CA GLN A 310 -8.00 -0.87 2.39
C GLN A 310 -8.40 0.30 1.49
N GLU A 311 -9.50 0.98 1.82
CA GLU A 311 -10.00 2.11 1.05
C GLU A 311 -9.02 3.29 1.06
N TYR A 312 -8.36 3.57 2.18
CA TYR A 312 -7.63 4.83 2.38
C TYR A 312 -6.09 4.73 2.41
N THR A 313 -5.49 3.53 2.43
CA THR A 313 -4.03 3.37 2.59
C THR A 313 -3.20 3.85 1.39
N SER A 314 -3.75 3.83 0.18
CA SER A 314 -3.01 4.14 -1.06
C SER A 314 -3.79 5.01 -2.03
N SER A 315 -5.11 4.91 -2.03
CA SER A 315 -6.00 5.60 -2.98
C SER A 315 -5.89 7.12 -2.94
N HIS A 316 -5.47 7.73 -1.82
CA HIS A 316 -5.23 9.17 -1.77
C HIS A 316 -4.17 9.62 -2.78
N ARG A 317 -3.19 8.76 -3.11
CA ARG A 317 -2.16 9.06 -4.12
C ARG A 317 -2.75 9.08 -5.52
N TYR A 318 -3.77 8.25 -5.78
CA TYR A 318 -4.46 8.25 -7.07
C TYR A 318 -5.06 9.62 -7.40
N LEU A 319 -5.56 10.34 -6.38
CA LEU A 319 -6.16 11.68 -6.53
C LEU A 319 -5.21 12.72 -7.15
N THR A 320 -3.90 12.57 -6.94
CA THR A 320 -2.89 13.40 -7.63
C THR A 320 -2.40 12.77 -8.91
N LEU A 321 -2.17 11.45 -8.92
CA LEU A 321 -1.67 10.75 -10.11
C LEU A 321 -2.64 10.82 -11.30
N ARG A 322 -3.94 11.09 -11.06
CA ARG A 322 -4.96 11.23 -12.11
C ARG A 322 -5.01 12.60 -12.79
N GLN A 323 -4.24 13.58 -12.30
CA GLN A 323 -4.18 14.95 -12.86
C GLN A 323 -3.14 15.03 -13.97
#